data_AF-A0A354IC33-F1
#
_entry.id   AF-A0A354IC33-F1
#
_cell.length_a   1.000
_cell.length_b   1.000
_cell.length_c   1.000
_cell.angle_alpha   90.00
_cell.angle_beta   90.00
_cell.angle_gamma   90.00
#
_symmetry.space_group_name_H-M   'P 1'
#
loop_
_entity.id
_entity.type
_entity.pdbx_description
1 polymer ?
#
loop_
_entity_poly.entity_id
_entity_poly.type
_entity_poly.pdbx_seq_one_letter_code
_entity_poly.pdbx_strand_id
1 'polypeptide(L)' 'MAKKLTLEESFDALDGIIDELQGGELTLEESFKKYEEGMKLIKNCNDSIDKVEKKLLVINGGEDEAVRG' A
#
# COMPACT_ATOMS: atom_id res chain seq x y z
N MET A 1 -10.17 1.46 -18.10
CA MET A 1 -9.51 2.19 -17.00
C MET A 1 -9.41 1.22 -15.83
N ALA A 2 -8.21 0.95 -15.32
CA ALA A 2 -8.06 0.05 -14.17
C ALA A 2 -8.61 0.74 -12.92
N LYS A 3 -9.61 0.14 -12.25
CA LYS A 3 -10.12 0.63 -10.96
C LYS A 3 -8.97 0.54 -9.95
N LYS A 4 -8.60 1.67 -9.35
CA LYS A 4 -7.64 1.68 -8.24
C LYS A 4 -8.32 1.06 -7.03
N LEU A 5 -7.70 0.05 -6.43
CA LEU A 5 -8.19 -0.56 -5.19
C LEU A 5 -8.27 0.52 -4.10
N THR A 6 -9.33 0.44 -3.30
CA THR A 6 -9.43 1.16 -2.03
C THR A 6 -8.43 0.60 -1.01
N LEU A 7 -8.20 1.33 0.08
CA LEU A 7 -7.32 0.84 1.16
C LEU A 7 -7.88 -0.43 1.78
N GLU A 8 -9.20 -0.50 2.02
CA GLU A 8 -9.88 -1.69 2.54
C GLU A 8 -9.71 -2.89 1.60
N GLU A 9 -10.01 -2.73 0.31
CA GLU A 9 -9.80 -3.80 -0.69
C GLU A 9 -8.32 -4.23 -0.79
N SER A 10 -7.37 -3.32 -0.50
CA SER A 10 -5.94 -3.64 -0.51
C SER A 10 -5.50 -4.41 0.74
N PHE A 11 -6.11 -4.16 1.89
CA PHE A 11 -5.89 -4.94 3.11
C PHE A 11 -6.50 -6.34 2.99
N ASP A 12 -7.72 -6.46 2.47
CA ASP A 12 -8.35 -7.77 2.21
C ASP A 12 -7.50 -8.62 1.25
N ALA A 13 -6.93 -8.01 0.21
CA ALA A 13 -6.02 -8.69 -0.70
C ALA A 13 -4.71 -9.11 -0.03
N LEU A 14 -4.17 -8.29 0.88
CA LEU A 14 -2.97 -8.62 1.64
C LEU A 14 -3.20 -9.78 2.61
N ASP A 15 -4.35 -9.82 3.29
CA ASP A 15 -4.72 -10.92 4.18
C ASP A 15 -4.85 -12.23 3.40
N GLY A 16 -5.47 -12.21 2.21
CA GLY A 16 -5.53 -13.38 1.35
C GLY A 16 -4.14 -13.88 0.91
N ILE A 17 -3.21 -12.98 0.60
CA ILE A 17 -1.82 -13.36 0.29
C ILE A 17 -1.14 -13.99 1.51
N ILE A 18 -1.36 -13.46 2.71
CA ILE A 18 -0.81 -14.01 3.95
C ILE A 18 -1.36 -15.42 4.20
N ASP A 19 -2.66 -15.62 4.03
CA ASP A 19 -3.31 -16.92 4.19
C ASP A 19 -2.73 -17.97 3.21
N GLU A 20 -2.56 -17.59 1.94
CA GLU A 20 -1.95 -18.48 0.93
C GLU A 20 -0.49 -18.83 1.26
N LEU A 21 0.29 -17.85 1.75
CA LEU A 21 1.68 -18.07 2.16
C LEU A 21 1.78 -18.96 3.41
N GLN A 22 0.82 -18.86 4.34
CA GLN A 22 0.77 -19.69 5.56
C GLN A 22 0.24 -21.10 5.28
N GLY A 23 -0.59 -21.28 4.25
CA GLY A 23 -1.19 -22.56 3.90
C GLY A 23 -0.18 -23.66 3.53
N GLY A 24 1.04 -23.30 3.13
CA GLY A 24 2.14 -24.24 2.88
C GLY A 24 1.98 -25.11 1.62
N GLU A 25 0.93 -24.88 0.82
CA GLU A 25 0.67 -25.59 -0.44
C GLU A 25 1.42 -24.98 -1.64
N LEU A 26 1.98 -23.78 -1.48
CA LEU A 26 2.72 -23.08 -2.51
C LEU A 26 4.12 -23.64 -2.70
N THR A 27 4.55 -23.76 -3.95
CA THR A 27 5.97 -23.95 -4.27
C THR A 27 6.78 -22.70 -3.90
N LEU A 28 8.10 -22.83 -3.85
CA LEU A 28 9.00 -21.71 -3.56
C LEU A 28 8.82 -20.55 -4.56
N GLU A 29 8.67 -20.86 -5.85
CA GLU A 29 8.49 -19.85 -6.89
C GLU A 29 7.15 -19.11 -6.75
N GLU A 30 6.08 -19.84 -6.42
CA GLU A 30 4.76 -19.25 -6.17
C GLU A 30 4.77 -18.38 -4.92
N SER A 31 5.45 -18.83 -3.87
CA SER A 31 5.66 -18.06 -2.63
C SER A 31 6.38 -16.74 -2.92
N PHE A 32 7.41 -16.75 -3.78
CA PHE A 32 8.09 -15.53 -4.20
C PHE A 32 7.17 -14.58 -4.98
N LYS A 33 6.33 -15.10 -5.88
CA LYS A 33 5.37 -14.28 -6.63
C LYS A 33 4.35 -13.63 -5.70
N LYS A 34 3.79 -14.40 -4.76
CA LYS A 34 2.84 -13.91 -3.75
C LYS A 34 3.46 -12.87 -2.83
N TYR A 35 4.70 -13.09 -2.40
CA TYR A 35 5.46 -12.10 -1.64
C TYR A 35 5.66 -10.79 -2.42
N GLU A 36 6.06 -10.86 -3.69
CA GLU A 36 6.24 -9.67 -4.53
C GLU A 36 4.92 -8.90 -4.74
N GLU A 37 3.82 -9.64 -4.91
CA GLU A 37 2.47 -9.06 -4.99
C GLU A 37 2.09 -8.32 -3.71
N GLY A 38 2.31 -8.95 -2.55
CA GLY A 38 2.07 -8.33 -1.24
C GLY A 38 2.90 -7.06 -1.03
N MET A 39 4.18 -7.07 -1.43
CA MET A 39 5.05 -5.90 -1.35
C MET A 39 4.56 -4.74 -2.24
N LYS A 40 4.04 -5.05 -3.44
CA LYS A 40 3.44 -4.04 -4.34
C LYS A 40 2.17 -3.45 -3.73
N LEU A 41 1.32 -4.27 -3.11
CA LEU A 41 0.13 -3.80 -2.41
C LEU A 41 0.48 -2.84 -1.26
N ILE A 42 1.43 -3.24 -0.41
CA ILE A 42 1.90 -2.40 0.71
C ILE A 42 2.42 -1.06 0.20
N LYS A 43 3.22 -1.07 -0.87
CA LYS A 43 3.73 0.16 -1.49
C LYS A 43 2.58 1.07 -1.96
N ASN A 44 1.58 0.50 -2.61
CA ASN A 44 0.41 1.26 -3.08
C ASN A 44 -0.43 1.84 -1.93
N CYS A 45 -0.54 1.13 -0.81
CA CYS A 45 -1.18 1.64 0.41
C CYS A 45 -0.43 2.84 0.97
N ASN A 46 0.89 2.71 1.15
CA ASN A 46 1.74 3.81 1.62
C ASN A 46 1.65 5.05 0.71
N ASP A 47 1.74 4.86 -0.61
CA ASP A 47 1.60 5.96 -1.57
C ASP A 47 0.21 6.63 -1.53
N SER A 48 -0.83 5.88 -1.13
CA SER A 48 -2.18 6.41 -1.01
C SER A 48 -2.35 7.21 0.28
N ILE A 49 -1.77 6.74 1.39
CA ILE A 49 -1.76 7.44 2.68
C ILE A 49 -0.96 8.74 2.57
N ASP A 50 0.28 8.69 2.03
CA ASP A 50 1.13 9.86 1.83
C ASP A 50 0.44 10.94 0.99
N LYS A 51 -0.32 10.54 -0.04
CA LYS A 51 -1.14 11.48 -0.84
C LYS A 51 -2.24 12.14 -0.04
N VAL A 52 -2.87 11.43 0.89
CA VAL A 52 -3.91 11.98 1.77
C VAL A 52 -3.27 12.93 2.78
N GLU A 53 -2.16 12.55 3.40
CA GLU A 53 -1.41 13.39 4.34
C GLU A 53 -0.95 14.69 3.69
N LYS A 54 -0.36 14.63 2.50
CA LYS A 54 0.03 15.83 1.72
C LYS A 54 -1.15 16.74 1.42
N LYS A 55 -2.29 16.18 1.04
CA LYS A 55 -3.51 16.97 0.81
C LYS A 55 -4.01 17.63 2.09
N LEU A 56 -3.95 16.93 3.23
CA LEU A 56 -4.32 17.50 4.52
C LEU A 56 -3.38 18.63 4.95
N LEU A 57 -2.07 18.50 4.69
CA LEU A 57 -1.10 19.58 4.96
C LEU A 57 -1.40 20.85 4.17
N VAL A 58 -1.71 20.71 2.87
CA VAL A 58 -2.10 21.85 2.02
C VAL A 58 -3.40 22.50 2.52
N ILE A 59 -4.39 21.69 2.92
CA ILE A 59 -5.68 22.20 3.45
C ILE A 59 -5.49 22.92 4.79
N ASN A 60 -4.62 22.42 5.66
CA ASN A 60 -4.31 23.03 6.96
C ASN A 60 -3.38 24.25 6.86
N GLY A 61 -3.06 24.74 5.65
CA GLY A 61 -2.22 25.92 5.45
C GLY A 61 -0.74 25.69 5.75
N GLY A 62 -0.27 24.44 5.70
CA GLY A 62 1.13 24.06 5.93
C GLY A 62 2.05 24.38 4.75
N GLU A 63 2.14 25.66 4.40
CA GLU A 63 3.21 26.23 3.55
C GLU A 63 3.79 27.47 4.26
N ASP A 64 4.46 27.32 5.42
CA ASP A 64 5.24 28.45 5.97
C ASP A 64 6.44 28.11 6.89
N GLU A 65 7.08 26.93 6.78
CA GLU A 65 8.35 26.68 7.50
C GLU A 65 9.47 26.00 6.68
N ALA A 66 9.38 26.00 5.34
CA ALA A 66 10.51 25.57 4.48
C ALA A 66 11.27 26.75 3.83
N VAL A 67 10.89 27.99 4.11
CA VAL A 67 11.57 29.22 3.62
C VAL A 67 11.92 30.14 4.79
N ARG A 68 12.55 29.60 5.83
CA ARG A 68 13.29 30.40 6.83
C ARG A 68 14.18 29.47 7.67
N GLY A 69 15.38 29.21 7.17
CA GLY A 69 16.42 28.43 7.85
C GLY A 69 17.51 28.03 6.88
#